data_AF-A0A163XT85-F1
#
_entry.id   AF-A0A163XT85-F1
#
_cell.length_a   1.000
_cell.length_b   1.000
_cell.length_c   1.000
_cell.angle_alpha   90.00
_cell.angle_beta   90.00
_cell.angle_gamma   90.00
#
_symmetry.space_group_name_H-M   'P 1'
#
loop_
_entity.id
_entity.type
_entity.pdbx_description
1 polymer ?
#
loop_
_entity_poly.entity_id
_entity_poly.type
_entity_poly.pdbx_seq_one_letter_code
_entity_poly.pdbx_strand_id
1 'polypeptide(L)' 'MFSLKWRAKMRQGTSFRLMASDAARQAKEATDQAEALRLLQMAHYWISAADNEDWLNANSIHHPVRSPLDTTEN' A
#
# COMPACT_ATOMS: atom_id res chain seq x y z
N MET A 1 -21.26 2.91 -9.81
CA MET A 1 -21.85 2.94 -8.44
C MET A 1 -20.98 2.03 -7.57
N PHE A 2 -19.99 2.58 -6.87
CA PHE A 2 -18.99 1.79 -6.15
C PHE A 2 -19.59 1.23 -4.85
N SER A 3 -19.68 -0.10 -4.76
CA SER A 3 -20.43 -0.84 -3.75
C SER A 3 -19.92 -0.63 -2.32
N LEU A 4 -20.85 -0.52 -1.37
CA LEU A 4 -20.62 -0.30 0.08
C LEU A 4 -19.64 -1.27 0.76
N LYS A 5 -19.30 -2.39 0.11
CA LYS A 5 -18.32 -3.40 0.58
C LYS A 5 -16.92 -2.84 0.80
N TRP A 6 -16.52 -1.79 0.07
CA TRP A 6 -15.19 -1.18 0.23
C TRP A 6 -15.02 -0.42 1.55
N ARG A 7 -16.10 0.18 2.08
CA ARG A 7 -16.05 1.01 3.30
C ARG A 7 -15.84 0.20 4.58
N ALA A 8 -16.37 -1.02 4.66
CA ALA A 8 -16.22 -1.85 5.86
C ALA A 8 -14.79 -2.45 6.00
N LYS A 9 -14.06 -2.57 4.90
CA LYS A 9 -12.66 -3.06 4.85
C LYS A 9 -11.63 -1.92 4.93
N MET A 10 -12.03 -0.75 5.46
CA MET A 10 -11.19 0.45 5.64
C MET A 10 -10.98 0.77 7.12
N ARG A 11 -11.04 -0.27 7.97
CA ARG A 11 -10.75 -0.18 9.41
C ARG A 11 -9.49 -1.00 9.64
N GLN A 12 -8.37 -0.29 9.82
CA GLN A 12 -6.99 -0.78 10.00
C GLN A 12 -6.28 -1.26 8.72
N GLY A 13 -5.32 -0.46 8.26
CA GLY A 13 -4.13 -0.93 7.51
C GLY A 13 -4.35 -2.00 6.45
N THR A 14 -5.32 -1.81 5.55
CA THR A 14 -5.60 -2.80 4.50
C THR A 14 -4.47 -2.76 3.49
N SER A 15 -3.48 -3.62 3.71
CA SER A 15 -2.23 -3.75 2.94
C SER A 15 -2.48 -3.59 1.45
N PHE A 16 -1.80 -2.63 0.84
CA PHE A 16 -1.85 -2.38 -0.61
C PHE A 16 -1.65 -3.68 -1.43
N ARG A 17 -0.90 -4.65 -0.89
CA ARG A 17 -0.71 -5.99 -1.48
C ARG A 17 -1.99 -6.82 -1.58
N LEU A 18 -2.92 -6.68 -0.64
CA LEU A 18 -4.24 -7.33 -0.71
C LEU A 18 -5.11 -6.71 -1.80
N MET A 19 -5.04 -5.40 -1.99
CA MET A 19 -5.75 -4.71 -3.08
C MET A 19 -5.17 -5.07 -4.44
N ALA A 20 -3.84 -5.17 -4.55
CA ALA A 20 -3.18 -5.65 -5.76
C ALA A 20 -3.61 -7.08 -6.11
N SER A 21 -3.63 -7.96 -5.11
CA SER A 21 -4.01 -9.37 -5.30
C SER A 21 -5.46 -9.54 -5.73
N ASP A 22 -6.38 -8.76 -5.17
CA ASP A 22 -7.79 -8.80 -5.58
C ASP A 22 -7.99 -8.22 -7.00
N ALA A 23 -7.30 -7.14 -7.35
CA ALA A 23 -7.32 -6.59 -8.71
C ALA A 23 -6.76 -7.59 -9.75
N ALA A 24 -5.67 -8.28 -9.43
CA ALA A 24 -5.10 -9.32 -10.30
C ALA A 24 -6.05 -10.52 -10.45
N ARG A 25 -6.75 -10.91 -9.37
CA ARG A 25 -7.77 -11.97 -9.43
C ARG A 25 -8.93 -11.58 -10.34
N GLN A 26 -9.44 -10.36 -10.20
CA GLN A 26 -10.51 -9.83 -11.06
C GLN A 26 -10.05 -9.74 -12.53
N ALA A 27 -8.79 -9.37 -12.80
CA ALA A 27 -8.24 -9.35 -14.15
C ALA A 27 -8.22 -10.73 -14.81
N LYS A 28 -7.97 -11.79 -14.03
CA LYS A 28 -8.01 -13.18 -14.50
C LYS A 28 -9.44 -13.66 -14.79
N GLU A 29 -10.41 -13.15 -14.06
CA GLU A 29 -11.84 -13.46 -14.22
C GLU A 29 -12.52 -12.58 -15.29
N ALA A 30 -11.85 -11.53 -15.78
CA ALA A 30 -12.39 -10.60 -16.77
C ALA A 30 -12.44 -11.24 -18.17
N THR A 31 -13.60 -11.13 -18.82
CA THR A 31 -13.83 -11.61 -20.18
C THR A 31 -13.35 -10.60 -21.23
N ASP A 32 -13.34 -9.30 -20.89
CA ASP A 32 -12.84 -8.24 -21.75
C ASP A 32 -11.34 -8.00 -21.50
N GLN A 33 -10.56 -8.07 -22.58
CA GLN A 33 -9.12 -7.83 -22.55
C GLN A 33 -8.77 -6.40 -22.11
N ALA A 34 -9.60 -5.40 -22.46
CA ALA A 34 -9.37 -4.02 -22.05
C ALA A 34 -9.58 -3.84 -20.53
N GLU A 35 -10.60 -4.50 -19.98
CA GLU A 35 -10.87 -4.52 -18.54
C GLU A 35 -9.76 -5.26 -17.77
N ALA A 36 -9.31 -6.42 -18.27
CA ALA A 36 -8.20 -7.17 -17.70
C ALA A 36 -6.92 -6.32 -17.63
N LEU A 37 -6.57 -5.62 -18.71
CA LEU A 37 -5.42 -4.71 -18.76
C LEU A 37 -5.54 -3.58 -17.73
N ARG A 38 -6.72 -2.96 -17.61
CA ARG A 38 -6.96 -1.91 -16.63
C ARG A 38 -6.81 -2.41 -15.19
N LEU A 39 -7.33 -3.60 -14.89
CA LEU A 39 -7.24 -4.21 -13.57
C LEU A 39 -5.79 -4.58 -13.22
N LEU A 40 -5.00 -5.07 -14.20
CA LEU A 40 -3.57 -5.31 -14.03
C LEU A 40 -2.79 -4.03 -13.76
N GLN A 41 -3.08 -2.93 -14.48
CA GLN A 41 -2.47 -1.62 -14.21
C GLN A 41 -2.78 -1.13 -12.79
N MET A 42 -4.02 -1.32 -12.34
CA MET A 42 -4.42 -1.03 -10.96
C MET A 42 -3.65 -1.88 -9.95
N ALA A 43 -3.49 -3.18 -10.21
CA ALA A 43 -2.72 -4.08 -9.36
C ALA A 43 -1.25 -3.63 -9.24
N HIS A 44 -0.64 -3.24 -10.36
CA HIS A 44 0.73 -2.69 -10.39
C HIS A 44 0.85 -1.42 -9.55
N TYR A 45 -0.09 -0.48 -9.70
CA TYR A 45 -0.09 0.76 -8.91
C TYR A 45 -0.11 0.46 -7.41
N TRP A 46 -0.95 -0.48 -6.98
CA TRP A 46 -1.01 -0.86 -5.56
C TRP A 46 0.26 -1.54 -5.07
N ILE A 47 0.95 -2.34 -5.88
CA ILE A 47 2.26 -2.90 -5.50
C ILE A 47 3.27 -1.77 -5.28
N SER A 48 3.36 -0.81 -6.19
CA SER A 48 4.28 0.32 -6.03
C SER A 48 3.96 1.18 -4.80
N ALA A 49 2.68 1.35 -4.47
CA ALA A 49 2.26 2.02 -3.24
C ALA A 49 2.71 1.24 -1.99
N ALA A 50 2.61 -0.09 -2.01
CA ALA A 50 3.09 -0.96 -0.95
C ALA A 50 4.61 -0.82 -0.75
N ASP A 51 5.37 -0.88 -1.84
CA ASP A 51 6.83 -0.79 -1.79
C ASP A 51 7.30 0.57 -1.24
N ASN A 52 6.58 1.64 -1.58
CA ASN A 52 6.87 2.98 -1.06
C ASN A 52 6.53 3.09 0.44
N GLU A 53 5.41 2.50 0.89
CA GLU A 53 5.08 2.45 2.31
C GLU A 53 6.11 1.63 3.11
N ASP A 54 6.54 0.48 2.57
CA ASP A 54 7.58 -0.36 3.16
C ASP A 54 8.92 0.39 3.26
N TRP A 55 9.30 1.14 2.22
CA TRP A 55 10.50 1.97 2.21
C TRP A 55 10.42 3.10 3.24
N LEU A 56 9.29 3.82 3.32
CA LEU A 56 9.07 4.87 4.32
C LEU A 56 9.12 4.32 5.75
N ASN A 57 8.52 3.15 6.00
CA ASN A 57 8.56 2.50 7.31
C ASN A 57 9.98 2.06 7.67
N ALA A 58 10.71 1.43 6.74
CA ALA A 58 12.09 1.02 6.96
C ALA A 58 13.02 2.22 7.24
N ASN A 59 12.88 3.32 6.49
CA ASN A 59 13.69 4.52 6.68
C ASN A 59 13.29 5.35 7.91
N SER A 60 12.01 5.34 8.30
CA SER A 60 11.56 6.03 9.52
C SER A 60 12.12 5.39 10.80
N ILE A 61 12.39 4.08 10.77
CA ILE A 61 13.03 3.35 11.89
C ILE A 61 14.53 3.70 11.99
N HIS A 62 15.18 4.09 10.89
CA HIS A 62 16.62 4.35 10.82
C HIS A 62 17.05 5.76 11.23
N HIS A 63 16.12 6.66 11.55
CA HIS A 63 16.43 7.94 12.19
C HIS A 63 16.12 7.87 13.70
N PRO A 64 17.02 7.34 14.55
CA PRO A 64 17.02 7.77 15.93
C PRO A 64 17.31 9.27 15.87
N VAL A 65 16.31 10.09 16.21
CA VAL A 65 16.51 11.49 16.55
C VAL A 65 17.50 11.46 17.71
N ARG A 66 18.78 11.63 17.39
CA ARG A 66 19.83 11.83 18.39
C ARG A 66 19.54 13.23 18.94
N SER A 67 18.72 13.29 19.99
CA SER A 67 18.48 14.50 20.75
C SER A 67 19.84 15.08 21.13
N PRO A 68 20.17 16.32 20.74
CA PRO A 68 21.34 17.01 21.26
C PRO A 68 20.97 17.52 22.65
N LEU A 69 20.90 16.60 23.63
CA LEU A 69 20.62 16.96 25.01
C LEU A 69 21.34 15.99 25.94
N ASP A 70 22.67 16.01 25.90
CA ASP A 70 23.51 15.53 27.01
C ASP A 70 24.93 16.14 26.93
N THR A 71 25.00 17.46 27.06
CA THR A 71 26.24 18.14 27.49
C THR A 71 25.85 19.16 28.54
N THR A 72 25.53 18.65 29.72
CA THR A 72 25.40 19.48 30.91
C THR A 72 25.98 18.75 32.11
N GLU A 73 27.27 18.41 32.06
CA GLU A 73 28.00 18.10 33.29
C GLU A 73 29.41 18.72 33.27
N ASN A 74 29.49 19.84 33.99
CA ASN A 74 30.58 20.34 34.84
C ASN A 74 31.99 20.54 34.26
#